data_AF-A0A326TXD5-F1
#
_entry.id   AF-A0A326TXD5-F1
#
_cell.length_a   1.000
_cell.length_b   1.000
_cell.length_c   1.000
_cell.angle_alpha   90.00
_cell.angle_beta   90.00
_cell.angle_gamma   90.00
#
_symmetry.space_group_name_H-M   'P 1'
#
loop_
_entity.id
_entity.type
_entity.pdbx_description
1 polymer ?
#
loop_
_entity_poly.entity_id
_entity_poly.type
_entity_poly.pdbx_seq_one_letter_code
_entity_poly.pdbx_strand_id
1 'polypeptide(L)'
;MDPPRHHQLRRLVSQAFTPRRVAQMDARITEITNSLLDQVQAAGEMDVIRDLAYPLPITVIAEMLGVPTERRAEFKQWSGTFVAGDADATEEDMQAGIQAQNNMIAYFTRLFEERRAHPQDDMVSALLQIPSSVDRL
;
A
#
# COMPACT_ATOMS: atom_id res chain seq x y z
N MET A 1 -9.94 16.00 2.38
CA MET A 1 -11.06 15.65 1.49
C MET A 1 -12.29 15.53 2.36
N ASP A 2 -13.35 16.26 2.03
CA ASP A 2 -14.43 16.53 2.99
C ASP A 2 -15.70 15.68 2.73
N PRO A 3 -16.65 15.60 3.68
CA PRO A 3 -18.00 15.11 3.42
C PRO A 3 -18.67 15.87 2.26
N PRO A 4 -19.53 15.22 1.44
CA PRO A 4 -20.01 13.84 1.53
C PRO A 4 -19.09 12.82 0.85
N ARG A 5 -18.14 13.27 0.02
CA ARG A 5 -17.29 12.40 -0.82
C ARG A 5 -16.43 11.46 0.01
N HIS A 6 -15.88 11.94 1.13
CA HIS A 6 -15.12 11.10 2.06
C HIS A 6 -15.96 9.94 2.64
N HIS A 7 -17.23 10.18 2.99
CA HIS A 7 -18.11 9.11 3.50
C HIS A 7 -18.43 8.06 2.45
N GLN A 8 -18.66 8.47 1.20
CA GLN A 8 -18.92 7.54 0.10
C GLN A 8 -17.71 6.64 -0.15
N LEU A 9 -16.51 7.22 -0.24
CA LEU A 9 -15.28 6.47 -0.44
C LEU A 9 -14.95 5.57 0.75
N ARG A 10 -15.09 6.08 1.99
CA ARG A 10 -14.90 5.28 3.20
C ARG A 10 -15.82 4.07 3.21
N ARG A 11 -17.09 4.23 2.80
CA ARG A 11 -18.05 3.11 2.73
C ARG A 11 -17.61 2.03 1.73
N LEU A 12 -17.07 2.41 0.58
CA LEU A 12 -16.55 1.45 -0.41
C LEU A 12 -15.31 0.74 0.13
N VAL A 13 -14.35 1.52 0.64
CA VAL A 13 -13.08 0.98 1.17
C VAL A 13 -13.32 0.05 2.35
N SER A 14 -14.19 0.40 3.30
CA SER A 14 -14.51 -0.44 4.46
C SER A 14 -15.11 -1.80 4.10
N GLN A 15 -15.75 -1.95 2.94
CA GLN A 15 -16.23 -3.26 2.46
C GLN A 15 -15.08 -4.18 2.04
N ALA A 16 -13.95 -3.62 1.60
CA ALA A 16 -12.74 -4.38 1.28
C ALA A 16 -11.92 -4.70 2.56
N PHE A 17 -11.91 -3.81 3.56
CA PHE A 17 -11.21 -3.95 4.85
C PHE A 17 -12.10 -4.56 5.95
N THR A 18 -12.56 -5.79 5.75
CA THR A 18 -13.37 -6.47 6.77
C THR A 18 -12.51 -7.00 7.93
N PRO A 19 -13.04 -7.08 9.17
CA PRO A 19 -12.32 -7.68 10.30
C PRO A 19 -11.80 -9.10 10.01
N ARG A 20 -12.55 -9.89 9.24
CA ARG A 20 -12.15 -11.24 8.82
C ARG A 20 -10.89 -11.21 7.95
N ARG A 21 -10.81 -10.31 6.98
CA ARG A 21 -9.62 -10.17 6.12
C ARG A 21 -8.41 -9.71 6.92
N VAL A 22 -8.59 -8.74 7.81
CA VAL A 22 -7.51 -8.29 8.70
C VAL A 22 -7.01 -9.44 9.59
N ALA A 23 -7.92 -10.24 10.17
CA ALA A 23 -7.55 -11.40 10.98
C ALA A 23 -6.79 -12.48 10.19
N GLN A 24 -7.09 -12.66 8.90
CA GLN A 24 -6.37 -13.60 8.03
C GLN A 24 -4.92 -13.18 7.76
N MET A 25 -4.56 -11.92 8.03
CA MET A 25 -3.20 -11.42 7.83
C MET A 25 -2.27 -11.71 9.00
N ASP A 26 -2.76 -12.17 10.15
CA ASP A 26 -1.96 -12.37 11.37
C ASP A 26 -0.75 -13.29 11.14
N ALA A 27 -0.98 -14.45 10.53
CA ALA A 27 0.08 -15.38 10.14
C ALA A 27 1.08 -14.72 9.19
N ARG A 28 0.57 -13.95 8.21
CA ARG A 28 1.41 -13.32 7.20
C ARG A 28 2.25 -12.17 7.75
N ILE A 29 1.68 -11.35 8.63
CA ILE A 29 2.40 -10.27 9.34
C ILE A 29 3.50 -10.87 10.21
N THR A 30 3.23 -12.00 10.86
CA THR A 30 4.24 -12.74 11.65
C THR A 30 5.38 -13.21 10.76
N GLU A 31 5.10 -13.79 9.59
CA GLU A 31 6.13 -14.20 8.62
C GLU A 31 6.98 -13.02 8.13
N ILE A 32 6.35 -11.89 7.79
CA ILE A 32 7.06 -10.68 7.37
C ILE A 32 7.94 -10.15 8.51
N THR A 33 7.42 -10.13 9.73
CA THR A 33 8.15 -9.69 10.93
C THR A 33 9.38 -10.56 11.15
N ASN A 34 9.23 -11.89 11.14
CA ASN A 34 10.35 -12.82 11.31
C ASN A 34 11.40 -12.62 10.20
N SER A 35 10.98 -12.48 8.94
CA SER A 35 11.91 -12.25 7.83
C SER A 35 12.69 -10.94 7.96
N LEU A 36 12.11 -9.89 8.55
CA LEU A 36 12.82 -8.63 8.83
C LEU A 36 13.81 -8.79 9.99
N LEU A 37 13.45 -9.54 11.03
CA LEU A 37 14.33 -9.84 12.16
C LEU A 37 15.51 -10.74 11.75
N ASP A 38 15.28 -11.72 10.88
CA ASP A 38 16.32 -12.62 10.37
C ASP A 38 17.42 -11.85 9.61
N GLN A 39 17.08 -10.75 8.93
CA GLN A 39 18.02 -9.93 8.16
C GLN A 39 19.06 -9.21 9.04
N VAL A 40 18.70 -8.87 10.28
CA VAL A 40 19.58 -8.16 11.22
C VAL A 40 20.22 -9.09 12.25
N GLN A 41 19.75 -10.35 12.33
CA GLN A 41 20.20 -11.31 13.33
C GLN A 41 21.73 -11.51 13.31
N ALA A 42 22.34 -11.61 12.13
CA ALA A 42 23.78 -11.81 11.99
C ALA A 42 24.62 -10.60 12.44
N ALA A 43 24.06 -9.39 12.37
CA ALA A 43 24.73 -8.17 12.81
C ALA A 43 24.75 -8.03 14.34
N GLY A 44 23.79 -8.66 15.04
CA GLY A 44 23.65 -8.58 16.49
C GLY A 44 23.16 -7.20 16.99
N GLU A 45 22.84 -6.29 16.08
CA GLU A 45 22.30 -4.96 16.34
C GLU A 45 21.18 -4.63 15.35
N MET A 46 20.25 -3.76 15.76
CA MET A 46 19.08 -3.38 14.95
C MET A 46 18.66 -1.95 15.26
N ASP A 47 18.32 -1.18 14.22
CA ASP A 47 17.52 0.03 14.31
C ASP A 47 16.03 -0.35 14.15
N VAL A 48 15.27 -0.29 15.25
CA VAL A 48 13.85 -0.69 15.26
C VAL A 48 13.03 0.07 14.22
N ILE A 49 13.34 1.33 13.95
CA ILE A 49 12.59 2.14 13.00
C ILE A 49 12.92 1.74 11.57
N ARG A 50 14.21 1.78 11.22
CA ARG A 50 14.68 1.52 9.86
C ARG A 50 14.46 0.05 9.46
N ASP A 51 14.72 -0.87 10.37
CA ASP A 51 14.84 -2.30 10.06
C ASP A 51 13.52 -3.05 10.29
N LEU A 52 12.58 -2.52 11.07
CA LEU A 52 11.29 -3.17 11.35
C LEU A 52 10.08 -2.25 11.13
N ALA A 53 9.96 -1.17 11.89
CA ALA A 53 8.72 -0.38 11.97
C ALA A 53 8.37 0.31 10.64
N TYR A 54 9.37 0.70 9.86
CA TYR A 54 9.19 1.27 8.53
C TYR A 54 8.87 0.22 7.45
N PRO A 55 9.68 -0.85 7.25
CA PRO A 55 9.42 -1.83 6.19
C PRO A 55 8.19 -2.71 6.39
N LEU A 56 7.83 -3.03 7.64
CA LEU A 56 6.70 -3.94 7.94
C LEU A 56 5.35 -3.45 7.38
N PRO A 57 4.83 -2.27 7.76
CA PRO A 57 3.51 -1.82 7.29
C PRO A 57 3.48 -1.60 5.77
N ILE A 58 4.58 -1.12 5.17
CA ILE A 58 4.67 -0.92 3.72
C ILE A 58 4.55 -2.26 2.98
N THR A 59 5.24 -3.29 3.47
CA THR A 59 5.19 -4.63 2.88
C THR A 59 3.81 -5.25 3.01
N VAL A 60 3.18 -5.09 4.17
CA VAL A 60 1.82 -5.56 4.43
C VAL A 60 0.82 -4.89 3.50
N ILE A 61 0.88 -3.56 3.33
CA ILE A 61 -0.01 -2.81 2.43
C ILE A 61 0.23 -3.23 0.97
N ALA A 62 1.48 -3.40 0.55
CA ALA A 62 1.81 -3.88 -0.80
C ALA A 62 1.14 -5.23 -1.09
N GLU A 63 1.21 -6.17 -0.15
CA GLU A 63 0.54 -7.48 -0.28
C GLU A 63 -0.98 -7.36 -0.34
N MET A 64 -1.59 -6.56 0.53
CA MET A 64 -3.04 -6.33 0.53
C MET A 64 -3.54 -5.77 -0.80
N LEU A 65 -2.75 -4.88 -1.41
CA LEU A 65 -3.05 -4.24 -2.69
C LEU A 65 -2.73 -5.13 -3.91
N GLY A 66 -2.23 -6.36 -3.71
CA GLY A 66 -1.91 -7.28 -4.79
C GLY A 66 -0.61 -6.93 -5.54
N VAL A 67 0.30 -6.17 -4.90
CA VAL A 67 1.60 -5.83 -5.49
C VAL A 67 2.51 -7.06 -5.48
N PRO A 68 3.00 -7.51 -6.66
CA PRO A 68 3.83 -8.70 -6.75
C PRO A 68 5.21 -8.44 -6.13
N THR A 69 5.86 -9.48 -5.63
CA THR A 69 7.11 -9.40 -4.85
C THR A 69 8.20 -8.62 -5.57
N GLU A 70 8.32 -8.79 -6.89
CA GLU A 70 9.33 -8.15 -7.73
C GLU A 70 9.18 -6.63 -7.76
N ARG A 71 7.98 -6.11 -7.48
CA ARG A 71 7.67 -4.67 -7.50
C ARG A 71 7.58 -4.03 -6.11
N ARG A 72 7.75 -4.81 -5.03
CA ARG A 72 7.64 -4.27 -3.66
C ARG A 72 8.72 -3.25 -3.32
N ALA A 73 9.92 -3.39 -3.90
CA ALA A 73 11.00 -2.41 -3.74
C ALA A 73 10.63 -1.05 -4.36
N GLU A 74 10.08 -1.05 -5.58
CA GLU A 74 9.55 0.15 -6.25
C GLU A 74 8.42 0.77 -5.42
N PHE A 75 7.46 -0.04 -4.97
CA PHE A 75 6.36 0.43 -4.13
C PHE A 75 6.84 1.06 -2.82
N LYS A 76 7.82 0.43 -2.15
CA LYS A 76 8.44 0.97 -0.93
C LYS A 76 9.09 2.32 -1.21
N GLN A 77 9.87 2.43 -2.29
CA GLN A 77 10.50 3.68 -2.69
C GLN A 77 9.45 4.78 -2.91
N TRP A 78 8.43 4.52 -3.74
CA TRP A 78 7.39 5.52 -4.00
C TRP A 78 6.67 5.92 -2.71
N SER A 79 6.29 4.95 -1.87
CA SER A 79 5.60 5.20 -0.59
C SER A 79 6.42 6.04 0.38
N GLY A 80 7.75 5.89 0.37
CA GLY A 80 8.63 6.67 1.24
C GLY A 80 8.74 8.13 0.84
N THR A 81 8.69 8.42 -0.46
CA THR A 81 8.72 9.80 -0.99
C THR A 81 7.44 10.58 -0.68
N PHE A 82 6.31 9.89 -0.42
CA PHE A 82 5.04 10.54 -0.05
C PHE A 82 5.00 11.09 1.38
N VAL A 83 5.74 10.49 2.31
CA VAL A 83 5.74 10.89 3.73
C VAL A 83 6.67 12.08 3.99
N ALA A 84 7.52 12.44 3.02
CA ALA A 84 8.35 13.63 3.03
C ALA A 84 7.52 14.90 2.70
N GLY A 85 6.49 15.18 3.50
CA GLY A 85 5.89 16.51 3.59
C GLY A 85 6.69 17.34 4.58
N ASP A 86 7.97 17.56 4.29
CA ASP A 86 8.86 18.32 5.14
C ASP A 86 8.68 19.81 4.88
N ALA A 87 8.60 20.62 5.93
CA ALA A 87 8.49 22.07 5.78
C ALA A 87 9.78 22.66 5.15
N ASP A 88 10.88 21.91 5.23
CA ASP A 88 12.18 22.23 4.66
C ASP A 88 12.45 21.53 3.30
N ALA A 89 11.42 20.94 2.67
CA ALA A 89 11.58 20.24 1.40
C ALA A 89 12.14 21.16 0.30
N THR A 90 13.17 20.67 -0.40
CA THR A 90 13.75 21.38 -1.55
C THR A 90 12.89 21.20 -2.79
N GLU A 91 13.13 22.00 -3.83
CA GLU A 91 12.49 21.80 -5.14
C GLU A 91 12.78 20.40 -5.70
N GLU A 92 13.99 19.86 -5.47
CA GLU A 92 14.34 18.50 -5.90
C GLU A 92 13.50 17.44 -5.17
N ASP A 93 13.30 17.59 -3.87
CA ASP A 93 12.43 16.70 -3.07
C ASP A 93 10.99 16.74 -3.56
N MET A 94 10.49 17.95 -3.88
CA MET A 94 9.15 18.14 -4.44
C MET A 94 9.01 17.44 -5.79
N GLN A 95 9.98 17.59 -6.70
CA GLN A 95 9.97 16.92 -8.00
C GLN A 95 10.05 15.38 -7.85
N ALA A 96 10.87 14.88 -6.93
CA ALA A 96 10.94 13.46 -6.61
C ALA A 96 9.60 12.92 -6.10
N GLY A 97 8.91 13.68 -5.23
CA GLY A 97 7.57 13.35 -4.75
C GLY A 97 6.51 13.28 -5.86
N ILE A 98 6.52 14.26 -6.77
CA ILE A 98 5.63 14.26 -7.95
C ILE A 98 5.91 13.05 -8.85
N GLN A 99 7.18 12.74 -9.11
CA GLN A 99 7.56 11.59 -9.93
C GLN A 99 7.14 10.26 -9.29
N ALA A 100 7.37 10.10 -7.98
CA ALA A 100 6.92 8.94 -7.22
C ALA A 100 5.40 8.78 -7.29
N GLN A 101 4.66 9.89 -7.19
CA GLN A 101 3.21 9.88 -7.32
C GLN A 101 2.74 9.45 -8.72
N ASN A 102 3.34 10.00 -9.76
CA ASN A 102 3.02 9.62 -11.14
C ASN A 102 3.30 8.14 -11.40
N ASN A 103 4.42 7.61 -10.89
CA ASN A 103 4.76 6.20 -11.00
C ASN A 103 3.75 5.31 -10.28
N MET A 104 3.37 5.67 -9.05
CA MET A 104 2.37 4.96 -8.26
C MET A 104 1.00 4.93 -8.97
N ILE A 105 0.55 6.07 -9.50
CA ILE A 105 -0.71 6.19 -10.25
C ILE A 105 -0.66 5.33 -11.52
N ALA A 106 0.43 5.43 -12.30
CA ALA A 106 0.58 4.66 -13.53
C ALA A 106 0.59 3.15 -13.27
N TYR A 107 1.26 2.72 -12.20
CA TYR A 107 1.29 1.33 -11.78
C TYR A 107 -0.10 0.82 -11.37
N PHE A 108 -0.80 1.51 -10.47
CA PHE A 108 -2.12 1.06 -10.02
C PHE A 108 -3.15 1.10 -11.14
N THR A 109 -3.09 2.07 -12.05
CA THR A 109 -3.98 2.11 -13.22
C THR A 109 -3.90 0.81 -14.02
N ARG A 110 -2.68 0.33 -14.31
CA ARG A 110 -2.46 -0.94 -15.00
C ARG A 110 -2.91 -2.14 -14.16
N LEU A 111 -2.63 -2.12 -12.85
CA LEU A 111 -3.07 -3.18 -11.95
C LEU A 111 -4.61 -3.29 -11.91
N PHE A 112 -5.33 -2.17 -11.89
CA PHE A 112 -6.80 -2.15 -11.96
C PHE A 112 -7.33 -2.73 -13.27
N GLU A 113 -6.69 -2.41 -14.41
CA GLU A 113 -7.04 -2.99 -15.71
C GLU A 113 -6.82 -4.50 -15.73
N GLU A 114 -5.67 -4.96 -15.23
CA GLU A 114 -5.33 -6.37 -15.12
C GLU A 114 -6.34 -7.11 -14.23
N ARG A 115 -6.65 -6.59 -13.03
CA ARG A 115 -7.60 -7.21 -12.09
C ARG A 115 -9.04 -7.15 -12.56
N ARG A 116 -9.40 -6.18 -13.41
CA ARG A 116 -10.71 -6.16 -14.08
C ARG A 116 -10.84 -7.32 -15.08
N ALA A 117 -9.78 -7.64 -15.82
CA ALA A 117 -9.74 -8.77 -16.76
C ALA A 117 -9.54 -10.13 -16.06
N HIS A 118 -8.72 -10.14 -15.00
CA HIS A 118 -8.28 -11.34 -14.28
C HIS A 118 -8.34 -11.09 -12.76
N PRO A 119 -9.54 -11.19 -12.15
CA PRO A 119 -9.69 -10.98 -10.70
C PRO A 119 -8.84 -11.95 -9.87
N GLN A 120 -8.26 -11.45 -8.79
CA GLN A 120 -7.49 -12.22 -7.81
C GLN A 120 -8.10 -12.09 -6.40
N ASP A 121 -7.57 -12.83 -5.43
CA ASP A 121 -7.96 -12.69 -4.02
C ASP A 121 -7.16 -11.55 -3.35
N ASP A 122 -7.34 -10.33 -3.84
CA ASP A 122 -6.73 -9.11 -3.30
C ASP A 122 -7.77 -7.99 -3.11
N MET A 123 -7.38 -6.94 -2.40
CA MET A 123 -8.29 -5.83 -2.15
C MET A 123 -8.69 -5.08 -3.42
N VAL A 124 -7.79 -5.00 -4.40
CA VAL A 124 -8.06 -4.30 -5.67
C VAL A 124 -9.22 -4.98 -6.39
N SER A 125 -9.17 -6.30 -6.51
CA SER A 125 -10.23 -7.12 -7.10
C SER A 125 -11.52 -7.01 -6.30
N ALA A 126 -11.43 -7.03 -4.97
CA ALA A 126 -12.61 -6.86 -4.11
C ALA A 126 -13.28 -5.50 -4.29
N LEU A 127 -12.51 -4.42 -4.44
CA LEU A 127 -13.03 -3.08 -4.68
C LEU A 127 -13.69 -2.95 -6.06
N LEU A 128 -13.12 -3.58 -7.09
CA LEU A 128 -13.68 -3.58 -8.45
C LEU A 128 -15.03 -4.31 -8.54
N GLN A 129 -15.32 -5.23 -7.62
CA GLN A 129 -16.59 -5.96 -7.58
C GLN A 129 -17.72 -5.20 -6.86
N ILE A 130 -17.40 -4.13 -6.13
CA ILE A 130 -18.43 -3.36 -5.42
C ILE A 130 -19.24 -2.56 -6.46
N PRO A 131 -20.58 -2.75 -6.54
CA PRO A 131 -21.40 -1.99 -7.45
C PRO A 131 -21.26 -0.48 -7.17
N SER A 132 -20.71 0.26 -8.13
CA SER A 132 -20.57 1.71 -8.01
C SER A 132 -21.96 2.36 -8.13
N SER A 133 -22.49 2.87 -7.03
CA SER A 133 -23.61 3.84 -7.07
C SER A 133 -23.14 5.24 -7.52
N VAL A 134 -21.91 5.36 -8.03
CA VAL A 134 -21.23 6.63 -8.34
C VAL A 134 -21.55 7.11 -9.75
N ASP A 135 -22.04 6.24 -10.65
CA ASP A 135 -22.45 6.58 -12.03
C ASP A 135 -23.91 7.10 -12.13
N ARG A 136 -24.53 7.52 -11.02
CA ARG A 136 -25.85 8.19 -11.04
C ARG A 136 -25.77 9.60 -10.48
N LEU A 137 -24.97 10.46 -11.11
CA LEU A 137 -25.10 11.92 -11.04
C LEU A 137 -24.71 12.53 -12.39
#